data_AF-A0A0P7VSI4-F1
#
_entry.id   AF-A0A0P7VSI4-F1
#
_cell.length_a   1.000
_cell.length_b   1.000
_cell.length_c   1.000
_cell.angle_alpha   90.00
_cell.angle_beta   90.00
_cell.angle_gamma   90.00
#
_symmetry.space_group_name_H-M   'P 1'
#
loop_
_entity.id
_entity.type
_entity.pdbx_description
1 polymer ?
#
loop_
_entity_poly.entity_id
_entity_poly.type
_entity_poly.pdbx_seq_one_letter_code
_entity_poly.pdbx_strand_id
1 'polypeptide(L)'
;MRAILQAAVDASDRRGTPLRSPGAVCKSGGPSQRKGQITLLGSRLSPTQRKQLTELAQLLGGRSTDCFSNSVTHVIVPDATMPTTMSCFHGVLSGCWILSFNWVLACLKAECWTGEGDYEVGDGPARSRINRDDLLPPLFDGCFFFFLGSFRSPSKAELLELVKEGGGQVLARRPKPDSDVTQTLSAAAYHAPPGSDQALCTQYILYDPLGLYKPDRVRLGKVWSAPSTWLLECISAFQLLPVPEP
;
A
#
# COMPACT_ATOMS: atom_id res chain seq x y z
N MET A 1 3.97 61.47 -22.25
CA MET A 1 3.07 62.63 -22.14
C MET A 1 1.84 62.23 -21.34
N ARG A 2 1.67 62.85 -20.14
CA ARG A 2 0.44 63.02 -19.32
C ARG A 2 -0.27 61.76 -18.78
N ALA A 3 -0.88 61.66 -17.60
CA ALA A 3 -0.95 62.37 -16.29
C ALA A 3 -1.98 61.54 -15.45
N ILE A 4 -1.68 61.00 -14.25
CA ILE A 4 -2.00 61.48 -12.87
C ILE A 4 -3.47 61.86 -12.55
N LEU A 5 -4.05 61.20 -11.52
CA LEU A 5 -4.95 61.69 -10.39
C LEU A 5 -5.62 60.45 -9.72
N GLN A 6 -5.41 60.01 -8.46
CA GLN A 6 -5.54 60.58 -7.08
C GLN A 6 -6.94 61.20 -6.82
N ALA A 7 -7.69 61.03 -5.72
CA ALA A 7 -7.47 60.74 -4.29
C ALA A 7 -8.79 60.21 -3.64
N ALA A 8 -8.78 59.45 -2.52
CA ALA A 8 -9.07 59.86 -1.11
C ALA A 8 -10.37 60.70 -0.91
N VAL A 9 -11.24 60.50 0.11
CA VAL A 9 -11.00 60.68 1.56
C VAL A 9 -12.19 60.13 2.42
N ASP A 10 -11.85 59.64 3.64
CA ASP A 10 -12.45 59.85 4.99
C ASP A 10 -13.97 59.76 5.25
N ALA A 11 -14.51 59.37 6.40
CA ALA A 11 -14.08 58.80 7.69
C ALA A 11 -15.37 58.54 8.52
N SER A 12 -15.38 57.60 9.47
CA SER A 12 -15.76 57.87 10.87
C SER A 12 -15.82 56.60 11.75
N ASP A 13 -15.10 56.71 12.86
CA ASP A 13 -15.05 55.94 14.09
C ASP A 13 -16.41 55.67 14.77
N ARG A 14 -16.66 54.43 15.22
CA ARG A 14 -17.44 54.13 16.45
C ARG A 14 -16.93 52.87 17.16
N ARG A 15 -16.49 53.09 18.40
CA ARG A 15 -16.10 52.09 19.43
C ARG A 15 -17.25 51.14 19.78
N GLY A 16 -16.90 49.87 20.01
CA GLY A 16 -17.74 48.86 20.66
C GLY A 16 -16.91 47.66 21.14
N THR A 17 -16.71 47.58 22.46
CA THR A 17 -16.39 46.45 23.39
C THR A 17 -15.71 45.14 22.91
N PRO A 18 -14.82 44.54 23.73
CA PRO A 18 -14.09 43.31 23.37
C PRO A 18 -14.97 42.07 23.53
N LEU A 19 -15.22 41.37 22.42
CA LEU A 19 -15.90 40.08 22.43
C LEU A 19 -14.88 38.94 22.43
N ARG A 20 -14.90 38.26 23.58
CA ARG A 20 -14.37 36.94 23.95
C ARG A 20 -14.24 35.95 22.78
N SER A 21 -13.10 35.28 22.73
CA SER A 21 -12.72 34.24 21.76
C SER A 21 -13.78 33.16 21.59
N PRO A 22 -14.20 32.81 20.36
CA PRO A 22 -14.79 31.52 20.09
C PRO A 22 -13.64 30.49 20.07
N GLY A 23 -13.77 29.45 20.89
CA GLY A 23 -12.93 28.27 20.80
C GLY A 23 -12.90 27.72 19.38
N ALA A 24 -11.82 27.03 19.03
CA ALA A 24 -11.65 26.38 17.74
C ALA A 24 -12.91 25.56 17.42
N VAL A 25 -13.73 26.10 16.52
CA VAL A 25 -14.80 25.36 15.88
C VAL A 25 -14.10 24.30 15.03
N CYS A 26 -14.28 23.03 15.39
CA CYS A 26 -13.91 21.91 14.53
C CYS A 26 -14.64 22.12 13.21
N LYS A 27 -13.91 22.58 12.19
CA LYS A 27 -14.44 22.66 10.83
C LYS A 27 -14.79 21.24 10.43
N SER A 28 -16.09 20.96 10.34
CA SER A 28 -16.66 19.84 9.61
C SER A 28 -16.43 20.04 8.12
N GLY A 29 -15.17 20.00 7.71
CA GLY A 29 -14.72 19.95 6.32
C GLY A 29 -14.08 18.59 6.08
N GLY A 30 -14.87 17.52 6.19
CA GLY A 30 -14.38 16.17 5.91
C GLY A 30 -14.26 15.95 4.40
N PRO A 31 -13.17 15.33 3.91
CA PRO A 31 -13.23 14.65 2.65
C PRO A 31 -14.15 13.44 2.81
N SER A 32 -15.28 13.46 2.09
CA SER A 32 -16.10 12.33 1.67
C SER A 32 -16.12 11.10 2.61
N GLN A 33 -17.15 11.02 3.47
CA GLN A 33 -17.55 9.75 4.08
C GLN A 33 -17.71 8.69 2.98
N ARG A 34 -16.77 7.75 2.84
CA ARG A 34 -17.01 6.52 2.09
C ARG A 34 -18.14 5.80 2.83
N LYS A 35 -19.26 5.53 2.15
CA LYS A 35 -20.46 4.83 2.64
C LYS A 35 -20.23 3.35 3.04
N GLY A 36 -19.02 2.96 3.44
CA GLY A 36 -18.65 1.61 3.84
C GLY A 36 -18.34 1.52 5.33
N GLN A 37 -18.68 0.38 5.94
CA GLN A 37 -18.33 0.10 7.34
C GLN A 37 -16.80 0.03 7.51
N ILE A 38 -16.24 0.84 8.41
CA ILE A 38 -14.80 0.81 8.71
C ILE A 38 -14.44 -0.48 9.47
N THR A 39 -13.43 -1.19 8.97
CA THR A 39 -12.84 -2.36 9.61
C THR A 39 -11.34 -2.14 9.80
N LEU A 40 -10.91 -2.14 11.06
CA LEU A 40 -9.54 -1.91 11.51
C LEU A 40 -8.85 -3.25 11.84
N LEU A 41 -7.66 -3.47 11.30
CA LEU A 41 -6.82 -4.62 11.64
C LEU A 41 -5.56 -4.16 12.37
N GLY A 42 -5.24 -4.76 13.51
CA GLY A 42 -3.99 -4.49 14.22
C GLY A 42 -2.88 -5.46 13.82
N SER A 43 -1.80 -4.98 13.21
CA SER A 43 -0.62 -5.79 12.88
C SER A 43 0.50 -5.58 13.90
N ARG A 44 0.96 -6.65 14.55
CA ARG A 44 2.00 -6.64 15.60
C ARG A 44 1.75 -5.66 16.76
N LEU A 45 0.48 -5.32 17.03
CA LEU A 45 0.11 -4.47 18.15
C LEU A 45 0.20 -5.22 19.48
N SER A 46 0.68 -4.52 20.52
CA SER A 46 0.65 -4.98 21.90
C SER A 46 -0.79 -5.12 22.42
N PRO A 47 -1.05 -5.88 23.51
CA PRO A 47 -2.39 -6.02 24.08
C PRO A 47 -3.04 -4.68 24.43
N THR A 48 -2.28 -3.74 24.97
CA THR A 48 -2.76 -2.37 25.27
C THR A 48 -3.18 -1.63 24.00
N GLN A 49 -2.35 -1.69 22.96
CA GLN A 49 -2.66 -1.06 21.66
C GLN A 49 -3.90 -1.69 21.00
N ARG A 50 -4.09 -3.01 21.10
CA ARG A 50 -5.29 -3.69 20.58
C ARG A 50 -6.57 -3.26 21.29
N LYS A 51 -6.49 -3.04 22.61
CA LYS A 51 -7.61 -2.50 23.38
C LYS A 51 -8.00 -1.10 22.89
N GLN A 52 -7.02 -0.21 22.74
CA GLN A 52 -7.24 1.14 22.21
C GLN A 52 -7.77 1.14 20.77
N LEU A 53 -7.28 0.22 19.92
CA LEU A 53 -7.80 0.05 18.57
C LEU A 53 -9.27 -0.36 18.56
N THR A 54 -9.66 -1.23 19.49
CA THR A 54 -11.05 -1.69 19.62
C THR A 54 -11.96 -0.58 20.16
N GLU A 55 -11.49 0.18 21.14
CA GLU A 55 -12.16 1.39 21.62
C GLU A 55 -12.39 2.40 20.49
N LEU A 56 -11.36 2.66 19.67
CA LEU A 56 -11.50 3.53 18.51
C LEU A 56 -12.49 2.98 17.48
N ALA A 57 -12.43 1.69 17.19
CA ALA A 57 -13.37 1.07 16.24
C ALA A 57 -14.82 1.29 16.68
N GLN A 58 -15.12 1.14 17.98
CA GLN A 58 -16.45 1.42 18.54
C GLN A 58 -16.84 2.90 18.41
N LEU A 59 -15.92 3.80 18.74
CA LEU A 59 -16.12 5.25 18.64
C LEU A 59 -16.47 5.68 17.20
N LEU A 60 -15.81 5.08 16.21
CA LEU A 60 -16.06 5.37 14.78
C LEU A 60 -17.23 4.59 14.18
N GLY A 61 -17.99 3.81 14.97
CA GLY A 61 -19.09 2.98 14.47
C GLY A 61 -18.66 1.82 13.56
N GLY A 62 -17.41 1.37 13.70
CA GLY A 62 -16.80 0.28 12.95
C GLY A 62 -16.53 -0.98 13.76
N ARG A 63 -15.57 -1.77 13.29
CA ARG A 63 -15.12 -3.01 13.93
C ARG A 63 -13.61 -3.17 13.89
N SER A 64 -13.05 -3.85 14.88
CA SER A 64 -11.68 -4.34 14.84
C SER A 64 -11.66 -5.84 14.49
N THR A 65 -10.56 -6.31 13.90
CA THR A 65 -10.30 -7.72 13.58
C THR A 65 -8.83 -8.07 13.79
N ASP A 66 -8.57 -9.34 14.10
CA ASP A 66 -7.22 -9.89 14.23
C ASP A 66 -6.73 -10.61 12.96
N CYS A 67 -7.65 -10.92 12.03
CA CYS A 67 -7.36 -11.60 10.77
C CYS A 67 -7.69 -10.72 9.57
N PHE A 68 -6.86 -10.81 8.54
CA PHE A 68 -7.09 -10.08 7.29
C PHE A 68 -8.28 -10.69 6.52
N SER A 69 -9.06 -9.83 5.86
CA SER A 69 -10.13 -10.21 4.95
C SER A 69 -10.42 -9.04 4.01
N ASN A 70 -11.18 -9.29 2.94
CA ASN A 70 -11.57 -8.25 1.97
C ASN A 70 -12.42 -7.12 2.59
N SER A 71 -12.90 -7.28 3.82
CA SER A 71 -13.61 -6.22 4.55
C SER A 71 -12.68 -5.22 5.24
N VAL A 72 -11.40 -5.55 5.40
CA VAL A 72 -10.41 -4.69 6.05
C VAL A 72 -10.21 -3.43 5.23
N THR A 73 -10.24 -2.28 5.92
CA THR A 73 -10.07 -0.95 5.30
C THR A 73 -8.79 -0.28 5.75
N HIS A 74 -8.36 -0.55 6.99
CA HIS A 74 -7.18 0.03 7.60
C HIS A 74 -6.39 -1.06 8.32
N VAL A 75 -5.09 -1.08 8.12
CA VAL A 75 -4.12 -1.89 8.87
C VAL A 75 -3.31 -0.93 9.73
N ILE A 76 -3.33 -1.15 11.03
CA ILE A 76 -2.64 -0.31 12.01
C ILE A 76 -1.39 -1.02 12.50
N VAL A 77 -0.26 -0.31 12.45
CA VAL A 77 1.08 -0.81 12.78
C VAL A 77 1.68 -0.03 13.95
N PRO A 78 2.56 -0.62 14.77
CA PRO A 78 3.05 0.02 15.99
C PRO A 78 4.07 1.16 15.72
N ASP A 79 4.83 1.07 14.64
CA ASP A 79 5.90 2.01 14.27
C ASP A 79 5.57 2.74 12.95
N ALA A 80 6.23 3.86 12.69
CA ALA A 80 6.16 4.63 11.45
C ALA A 80 6.98 4.03 10.30
N THR A 81 7.55 2.83 10.49
CA THR A 81 8.24 2.07 9.44
C THR A 81 7.32 0.98 8.90
N MET A 82 7.37 0.73 7.58
CA MET A 82 6.50 -0.25 6.92
C MET A 82 6.86 -1.67 7.41
N PRO A 83 5.96 -2.38 8.13
CA PRO A 83 6.30 -3.70 8.62
C PRO A 83 6.14 -4.76 7.54
N THR A 84 7.13 -5.64 7.44
CA THR A 84 7.12 -6.81 6.54
C THR A 84 6.28 -7.95 7.13
N THR A 85 4.98 -7.72 7.27
CA THR A 85 4.01 -8.71 7.78
C THR A 85 3.00 -9.09 6.71
N MET A 86 2.48 -10.32 6.76
CA MET A 86 1.44 -10.78 5.83
C MET A 86 0.25 -9.82 5.78
N SER A 87 -0.26 -9.36 6.92
CA SER A 87 -1.38 -8.41 6.95
C SER A 87 -1.07 -7.06 6.30
N CYS A 88 0.19 -6.59 6.37
CA CYS A 88 0.60 -5.38 5.63
C CYS A 88 0.70 -5.67 4.14
N PHE A 89 1.23 -6.83 3.71
CA PHE A 89 1.28 -7.19 2.30
C PHE A 89 -0.12 -7.33 1.68
N HIS A 90 -1.03 -8.04 2.32
CA HIS A 90 -2.43 -8.14 1.89
C HIS A 90 -3.12 -6.78 1.88
N GLY A 91 -2.87 -5.95 2.91
CA GLY A 91 -3.40 -4.59 3.00
C GLY A 91 -2.92 -3.70 1.85
N VAL A 92 -1.63 -3.76 1.51
CA VAL A 92 -1.09 -3.04 0.36
C VAL A 92 -1.71 -3.56 -0.92
N LEU A 93 -1.73 -4.87 -1.20
CA LEU A 93 -2.34 -5.40 -2.43
C LEU A 93 -3.84 -5.07 -2.57
N SER A 94 -4.54 -4.90 -1.44
CA SER A 94 -5.95 -4.52 -1.40
C SER A 94 -6.19 -3.01 -1.47
N GLY A 95 -5.15 -2.17 -1.50
CA GLY A 95 -5.28 -0.71 -1.46
C GLY A 95 -5.86 -0.18 -0.13
N CYS A 96 -5.64 -0.88 0.98
CA CYS A 96 -6.02 -0.44 2.32
C CYS A 96 -5.13 0.73 2.79
N TRP A 97 -5.61 1.49 3.78
CA TRP A 97 -4.74 2.38 4.55
C TRP A 97 -3.79 1.56 5.43
N ILE A 98 -2.50 1.88 5.40
CA ILE A 98 -1.51 1.32 6.33
C ILE A 98 -1.02 2.47 7.21
N LEU A 99 -1.46 2.52 8.47
CA LEU A 99 -1.26 3.68 9.34
C LEU A 99 -0.45 3.32 10.58
N SER A 100 0.37 4.26 11.03
CA SER A 100 1.04 4.18 12.32
C SER A 100 0.02 4.28 13.46
N PHE A 101 0.37 3.71 14.62
CA PHE A 101 -0.49 3.73 15.80
C PHE A 101 -0.81 5.15 16.30
N ASN A 102 -0.03 6.16 15.88
CA ASN A 102 -0.30 7.56 16.18
C ASN A 102 -1.66 8.04 15.65
N TRP A 103 -2.16 7.46 14.54
CA TRP A 103 -3.51 7.75 14.06
C TRP A 103 -4.57 7.35 15.08
N VAL A 104 -4.40 6.18 15.72
CA VAL A 104 -5.32 5.71 16.75
C VAL A 104 -5.34 6.66 17.94
N LEU A 105 -4.15 7.08 18.39
CA LEU A 105 -4.00 8.03 19.49
C LEU A 105 -4.62 9.40 19.15
N ALA A 106 -4.44 9.87 17.92
CA ALA A 106 -5.00 11.14 17.46
C ALA A 106 -6.53 11.10 17.42
N CYS A 107 -7.12 10.05 16.85
CA CYS A 107 -8.58 9.88 16.80
C CYS A 107 -9.20 9.75 18.19
N LEU A 108 -8.59 8.97 19.09
CA LEU A 108 -9.07 8.84 20.47
C LEU A 108 -9.00 10.17 21.21
N LYS A 109 -7.90 10.92 21.07
CA LYS A 109 -7.73 12.23 21.71
C LYS A 109 -8.71 13.27 21.19
N ALA A 110 -9.01 13.23 19.89
CA ALA A 110 -9.96 14.14 19.25
C ALA A 110 -11.42 13.70 19.39
N GLU A 111 -11.66 12.49 19.93
CA GLU A 111 -12.96 11.83 20.00
C GLU A 111 -13.70 11.78 18.64
N CYS A 112 -12.95 11.76 17.53
CA CYS A 112 -13.50 11.75 16.18
C CYS A 112 -12.51 11.23 15.15
N TRP A 113 -12.97 11.08 13.91
CA TRP A 113 -12.12 10.73 12.77
C TRP A 113 -11.10 11.83 12.49
N THR A 114 -9.82 11.46 12.44
CA THR A 114 -8.74 12.34 11.96
C THR A 114 -8.24 11.85 10.60
N GLY A 115 -7.77 12.78 9.77
CA GLY A 115 -7.30 12.46 8.42
C GLY A 115 -6.14 11.46 8.44
N GLU A 116 -6.22 10.44 7.60
CA GLU A 116 -5.30 9.31 7.61
C GLU A 116 -3.91 9.66 7.06
N GLY A 117 -3.83 10.59 6.10
CA GLY A 117 -2.64 10.85 5.29
C GLY A 117 -1.37 11.19 6.08
N ASP A 118 -1.50 11.95 7.17
CA ASP A 118 -0.36 12.35 8.03
C ASP A 118 0.23 11.17 8.83
N TYR A 119 -0.46 10.03 8.86
CA TYR A 119 -0.09 8.86 9.64
C TYR A 119 0.21 7.64 8.77
N GLU A 120 0.13 7.78 7.45
CA GLU A 120 0.41 6.70 6.51
C GLU A 120 1.88 6.31 6.52
N VAL A 121 2.13 5.00 6.46
CA VAL A 121 3.44 4.41 6.65
C VAL A 121 3.99 3.86 5.33
N GLY A 122 5.10 4.44 4.87
CA GLY A 122 5.76 4.04 3.63
C GLY A 122 5.03 4.52 2.37
N ASP A 123 5.71 4.43 1.22
CA ASP A 123 5.21 5.04 -0.01
C ASP A 123 4.29 4.11 -0.82
N GLY A 124 4.42 2.78 -0.65
CA GLY A 124 3.65 1.79 -1.39
C GLY A 124 2.14 1.79 -1.11
N PRO A 125 1.68 1.88 0.16
CA PRO A 125 0.26 1.95 0.49
C PRO A 125 -0.50 3.06 -0.25
N ALA A 126 0.07 4.27 -0.28
CA ALA A 126 -0.51 5.41 -0.99
C ALA A 126 -0.63 5.13 -2.49
N ARG A 127 0.44 4.63 -3.12
CA ARG A 127 0.45 4.23 -4.55
C ARG A 127 -0.61 3.19 -4.85
N SER A 128 -0.74 2.18 -4.00
CA SER A 128 -1.73 1.11 -4.19
C SER A 128 -3.17 1.61 -4.13
N ARG A 129 -3.49 2.43 -3.12
CA ARG A 129 -4.83 2.97 -2.98
C ARG A 129 -5.21 3.87 -4.15
N ILE A 130 -4.29 4.74 -4.60
CA ILE A 130 -4.51 5.56 -5.80
C ILE A 130 -4.75 4.67 -7.02
N ASN A 131 -3.91 3.65 -7.23
CA ASN A 131 -4.08 2.69 -8.33
C ASN A 131 -5.45 2.01 -8.31
N ARG A 132 -5.91 1.60 -7.14
CA ARG A 132 -7.23 0.98 -6.95
C ARG A 132 -8.36 1.98 -7.20
N ASP A 133 -8.26 3.20 -6.68
CA ASP A 133 -9.28 4.24 -6.84
C ASP A 133 -9.42 4.66 -8.31
N ASP A 134 -8.32 4.63 -9.07
CA ASP A 134 -8.28 4.88 -10.52
C ASP A 134 -8.66 3.64 -11.37
N LEU A 135 -9.04 2.52 -10.73
CA LEU A 135 -9.42 1.26 -11.38
C LEU A 135 -8.34 0.67 -12.31
N LEU A 136 -7.07 0.89 -11.98
CA LEU A 136 -5.93 0.41 -12.74
C LEU A 136 -5.62 -1.08 -12.44
N PRO A 137 -4.87 -1.76 -13.32
CA PRO A 137 -4.50 -3.16 -13.12
C PRO A 137 -3.78 -3.43 -11.77
N PRO A 138 -3.95 -4.64 -11.19
CA PRO A 138 -3.18 -5.08 -10.02
C PRO A 138 -1.67 -5.09 -10.27
N LEU A 139 -0.89 -5.07 -9.18
CA LEU A 139 0.58 -4.92 -9.21
C LEU A 139 1.30 -5.90 -10.16
N PHE A 140 0.84 -7.15 -10.18
CA PHE A 140 1.44 -8.25 -10.95
C PHE A 140 0.59 -8.65 -12.16
N ASP A 141 -0.29 -7.78 -12.63
CA ASP A 141 -1.02 -8.01 -13.88
C ASP A 141 -0.05 -8.27 -15.04
N GLY A 142 -0.32 -9.33 -15.80
CA GLY A 142 0.53 -9.80 -16.90
C GLY A 142 1.80 -10.57 -16.47
N CYS A 143 2.03 -10.77 -15.16
CA CYS A 143 3.19 -11.51 -14.63
C CYS A 143 2.87 -12.96 -14.27
N PHE A 144 3.86 -13.84 -14.43
CA PHE A 144 3.76 -15.28 -14.21
C PHE A 144 4.86 -15.76 -13.26
N PHE A 145 4.52 -16.54 -12.24
CA PHE A 145 5.42 -16.93 -11.16
C PHE A 145 5.50 -18.44 -11.00
N PHE A 146 6.71 -18.97 -10.98
CA PHE A 146 7.01 -20.35 -10.62
C PHE A 146 7.81 -20.39 -9.32
N PHE A 147 7.38 -21.19 -8.35
CA PHE A 147 8.04 -21.32 -7.05
C PHE A 147 8.98 -22.52 -7.04
N LEU A 148 10.29 -22.25 -7.09
CA LEU A 148 11.35 -23.26 -7.10
C LEU A 148 11.74 -23.66 -5.67
N GLY A 149 11.54 -24.94 -5.34
CA GLY A 149 11.93 -25.51 -4.05
C GLY A 149 10.97 -25.18 -2.91
N SER A 150 11.53 -25.19 -1.69
CA SER A 150 10.81 -24.96 -0.43
C SER A 150 11.10 -23.57 0.11
N PHE A 151 10.13 -22.99 0.82
CA PHE A 151 10.20 -21.63 1.37
C PHE A 151 9.93 -21.68 2.86
N ARG A 152 10.84 -21.07 3.66
CA ARG A 152 10.75 -21.11 5.11
C ARG A 152 9.91 -19.99 5.70
N SER A 153 10.18 -18.75 5.31
CA SER A 153 9.45 -17.59 5.83
C SER A 153 9.53 -16.42 4.84
N PRO A 154 8.39 -15.97 4.28
CA PRO A 154 7.06 -16.57 4.36
C PRO A 154 7.00 -17.98 3.75
N SER A 155 5.98 -18.76 4.12
CA SER A 155 5.72 -20.08 3.56
C SER A 155 5.33 -19.99 2.07
N LYS A 156 5.48 -21.10 1.34
CA LYS A 156 5.05 -21.16 -0.07
C LYS A 156 3.57 -20.85 -0.24
N ALA A 157 2.71 -21.28 0.69
CA ALA A 157 1.27 -21.03 0.63
C ALA A 157 0.95 -19.54 0.75
N GLU A 158 1.58 -18.84 1.70
CA GLU A 158 1.45 -17.39 1.89
C GLU A 158 1.92 -16.62 0.65
N LEU A 159 3.07 -16.98 0.07
CA LEU A 159 3.55 -16.31 -1.14
C LEU A 159 2.64 -16.56 -2.35
N LEU A 160 2.06 -17.75 -2.47
CA LEU A 160 1.08 -18.08 -3.52
C LEU A 160 -0.18 -17.22 -3.40
N GLU A 161 -0.64 -16.95 -2.18
CA GLU A 161 -1.78 -16.07 -1.92
C GLU A 161 -1.46 -14.63 -2.35
N LEU A 162 -0.30 -14.10 -1.96
CA LEU A 162 0.14 -12.75 -2.36
C LEU A 162 0.26 -12.59 -3.87
N VAL A 163 0.81 -13.58 -4.58
CA VAL A 163 0.88 -13.54 -6.05
C VAL A 163 -0.52 -13.43 -6.66
N LYS A 164 -1.47 -14.24 -6.19
CA LYS A 164 -2.83 -14.26 -6.71
C LYS A 164 -3.57 -12.96 -6.41
N GLU A 165 -3.47 -12.45 -5.19
CA GLU A 165 -4.08 -11.17 -4.81
C GLU A 165 -3.51 -9.99 -5.59
N GLY A 166 -2.21 -10.02 -5.89
CA GLY A 166 -1.56 -9.02 -6.73
C GLY A 166 -1.88 -9.18 -8.23
N GLY A 167 -2.74 -10.12 -8.64
CA GLY A 167 -3.12 -10.35 -10.04
C GLY A 167 -2.13 -11.18 -10.85
N GLY A 168 -1.11 -11.75 -10.21
CA GLY A 168 -0.12 -12.62 -10.86
C GLY A 168 -0.63 -14.04 -11.08
N GLN A 169 -0.12 -14.70 -12.11
CA GLN A 169 -0.46 -16.08 -12.44
C GLN A 169 0.58 -17.07 -11.92
N VAL A 170 0.14 -18.13 -11.25
CA VAL A 170 1.05 -19.18 -10.74
C VAL A 170 1.24 -20.28 -11.79
N LEU A 171 2.48 -20.55 -12.15
CA LEU A 171 2.86 -21.63 -13.05
C LEU A 171 3.02 -22.95 -12.29
N ALA A 172 2.37 -24.00 -12.80
CA ALA A 172 2.50 -25.36 -12.24
C ALA A 172 3.82 -26.05 -12.62
N ARG A 173 4.46 -25.62 -13.71
CA ARG A 173 5.70 -26.20 -14.22
C ARG A 173 6.73 -25.10 -14.41
N ARG A 174 8.01 -25.45 -14.25
CA ARG A 174 9.12 -24.51 -14.46
C ARG A 174 9.10 -24.01 -15.91
N PRO A 175 9.09 -22.68 -16.14
CA PRO A 175 9.18 -22.14 -17.49
C PRO A 175 10.55 -22.46 -18.08
N LYS A 176 10.54 -22.90 -19.34
CA LYS A 176 11.74 -23.25 -20.10
C LYS A 176 12.08 -22.08 -21.03
N PRO A 177 13.25 -21.42 -20.89
CA PRO A 177 13.62 -20.26 -21.71
C PRO A 177 13.60 -20.52 -23.22
N ASP A 178 13.86 -21.76 -23.62
CA ASP A 178 13.95 -22.27 -24.99
C ASP A 178 12.61 -22.79 -25.55
N SER A 179 11.54 -22.83 -24.76
CA SER A 179 10.25 -23.33 -25.22
C SER A 179 9.46 -22.28 -25.99
N ASP A 180 8.86 -22.69 -27.11
CA ASP A 180 7.95 -21.86 -27.91
C ASP A 180 6.84 -21.22 -27.07
N VAL A 181 6.29 -21.92 -26.08
CA VAL A 181 5.25 -21.39 -25.18
C VAL A 181 5.77 -20.18 -24.38
N THR A 182 6.98 -20.28 -23.85
CA THR A 182 7.62 -19.18 -23.10
C THR A 182 7.94 -18.00 -24.02
N GLN A 183 8.35 -18.29 -25.25
CA GLN A 183 8.82 -17.28 -26.20
C GLN A 183 7.68 -16.55 -26.92
N THR A 184 6.58 -17.26 -27.21
CA THR A 184 5.39 -16.72 -27.89
C THR A 184 4.37 -16.09 -26.93
N LEU A 185 4.60 -16.16 -25.62
CA LEU A 185 3.78 -15.47 -24.62
C LEU A 185 3.72 -13.97 -24.93
N SER A 186 2.52 -13.52 -25.32
CA SER A 186 2.17 -12.13 -25.56
C SER A 186 1.49 -11.56 -24.31
N ALA A 187 2.29 -11.28 -23.30
CA ALA A 187 1.87 -10.62 -22.08
C ALA A 187 2.76 -9.39 -21.84
N ALA A 188 2.19 -8.36 -21.24
CA ALA A 188 2.93 -7.17 -20.81
C ALA A 188 2.62 -6.87 -19.35
N ALA A 189 3.64 -6.53 -18.58
CA ALA A 189 3.47 -6.16 -17.18
C ALA A 189 3.15 -4.67 -17.07
N TYR A 190 1.92 -4.34 -16.67
CA TYR A 190 1.44 -2.95 -16.59
C TYR A 190 2.32 -2.06 -15.70
N HIS A 191 2.76 -2.62 -14.56
CA HIS A 191 3.58 -1.91 -13.56
C HIS A 191 5.09 -1.96 -13.84
N ALA A 192 5.52 -2.52 -14.97
CA ALA A 192 6.93 -2.54 -15.32
C ALA A 192 7.44 -1.12 -15.61
N PRO A 193 8.66 -0.77 -15.18
CA PRO A 193 9.27 0.50 -15.55
C PRO A 193 9.32 0.67 -17.08
N PRO A 194 8.95 1.84 -17.63
CA PRO A 194 9.01 2.10 -19.06
C PRO A 194 10.40 1.82 -19.63
N GLY A 195 10.47 1.06 -20.73
CA GLY A 195 11.72 0.68 -21.38
C GLY A 195 12.47 -0.47 -20.70
N SER A 196 11.98 -1.02 -19.58
CA SER A 196 12.59 -2.20 -18.96
C SER A 196 12.23 -3.49 -19.70
N ASP A 197 13.15 -4.45 -19.68
CA ASP A 197 12.90 -5.81 -20.17
C ASP A 197 11.71 -6.47 -19.44
N GLN A 198 11.45 -6.10 -18.18
CA GLN A 198 10.35 -6.62 -17.37
C GLN A 198 8.97 -6.29 -17.96
N ALA A 199 8.87 -5.31 -18.86
CA ALA A 199 7.63 -5.04 -19.57
C ALA A 199 7.20 -6.20 -20.47
N LEU A 200 8.14 -6.98 -21.02
CA LEU A 200 7.88 -8.07 -21.98
C LEU A 200 8.44 -9.43 -21.54
N CYS A 201 9.35 -9.44 -20.58
CA CYS A 201 9.88 -10.63 -19.93
C CYS A 201 9.16 -10.80 -18.59
N THR A 202 7.94 -11.35 -18.61
CA THR A 202 7.03 -11.31 -17.46
C THR A 202 6.98 -12.61 -16.66
N GLN A 203 7.93 -13.54 -16.88
CA GLN A 203 7.99 -14.82 -16.19
C GLN A 203 9.09 -14.82 -15.14
N TYR A 204 8.76 -15.23 -13.91
CA TYR A 204 9.63 -15.18 -12.74
C TYR A 204 9.72 -16.55 -12.08
N ILE A 205 10.94 -17.04 -11.89
CA ILE A 205 11.26 -18.17 -11.03
C ILE A 205 11.64 -17.60 -9.67
N LEU A 206 10.76 -17.78 -8.69
CA LEU A 206 11.02 -17.40 -7.31
C LEU A 206 11.77 -18.51 -6.57
N TYR A 207 12.76 -18.13 -5.77
CA TYR A 207 13.52 -19.04 -4.91
C TYR A 207 13.68 -18.47 -3.49
N ASP A 208 13.85 -19.35 -2.51
CA ASP A 208 14.18 -18.94 -1.14
C ASP A 208 15.65 -18.46 -1.10
N PRO A 209 15.94 -17.20 -0.70
CA PRO A 209 17.31 -16.69 -0.65
C PRO A 209 18.21 -17.43 0.36
N LEU A 210 17.62 -18.09 1.37
CA LEU A 210 18.31 -18.95 2.34
C LEU A 210 18.41 -20.41 1.86
N GLY A 211 17.91 -20.71 0.66
CA GLY A 211 18.04 -22.01 0.02
C GLY A 211 19.43 -22.23 -0.60
N LEU A 212 19.63 -23.45 -1.12
CA LEU A 212 20.86 -23.84 -1.81
C LEU A 212 20.93 -23.32 -3.25
N TYR A 213 19.80 -22.93 -3.83
CA TYR A 213 19.75 -22.46 -5.21
C TYR A 213 20.26 -21.02 -5.30
N LYS A 214 21.27 -20.81 -6.15
CA LYS A 214 21.78 -19.50 -6.54
C LYS A 214 21.83 -19.45 -8.07
N PRO A 215 21.15 -18.50 -8.73
CA PRO A 215 21.18 -18.40 -10.17
C PRO A 215 22.51 -17.80 -10.64
N ASP A 216 23.14 -18.38 -11.67
CA ASP A 216 24.33 -17.80 -12.30
C ASP A 216 24.01 -16.50 -13.06
N ARG A 217 22.75 -16.37 -13.52
CA ARG A 217 22.22 -15.21 -14.22
C ARG A 217 20.80 -14.93 -13.76
N VAL A 218 20.48 -13.65 -13.58
CA VAL A 218 19.14 -13.21 -13.19
C VAL A 218 18.11 -13.35 -14.31
N ARG A 219 18.54 -13.44 -15.57
CA ARG A 219 17.65 -13.61 -16.71
C ARG A 219 18.21 -14.55 -17.77
N LEU A 220 17.33 -15.41 -18.29
CA LEU A 220 17.55 -16.25 -19.46
C LEU A 220 16.32 -16.15 -20.38
N GLY A 221 16.49 -15.57 -21.57
CA GLY A 221 15.36 -15.27 -22.46
C GLY A 221 14.34 -14.36 -21.78
N LYS A 222 13.07 -14.77 -21.77
CA LYS A 222 11.96 -14.05 -21.11
C LYS A 222 11.75 -14.41 -19.63
N VAL A 223 12.64 -15.23 -19.05
CA VAL A 223 12.47 -15.78 -17.70
C VAL A 223 13.50 -15.18 -16.75
N TRP A 224 13.03 -14.59 -15.66
CA TRP A 224 13.83 -14.08 -14.55
C TRP A 224 13.96 -15.12 -13.45
N SER A 225 15.06 -15.06 -12.70
CA SER A 225 15.22 -15.71 -11.40
C SER A 225 15.31 -14.62 -10.34
N ALA A 226 14.41 -14.64 -9.36
CA ALA A 226 14.36 -13.63 -8.30
C ALA A 226 14.17 -14.27 -6.91
N PRO A 227 14.77 -13.72 -5.84
CA PRO A 227 14.52 -14.20 -4.50
C PRO A 227 13.08 -13.88 -4.07
N SER A 228 12.48 -14.67 -3.17
CA SER A 228 11.14 -14.37 -2.65
C SER A 228 11.06 -13.01 -1.93
N THR A 229 12.17 -12.51 -1.38
CA THR A 229 12.23 -11.16 -0.78
C THR A 229 11.95 -10.05 -1.79
N TRP A 230 12.38 -10.21 -3.05
CA TRP A 230 12.08 -9.24 -4.12
C TRP A 230 10.57 -9.11 -4.35
N LEU A 231 9.82 -10.22 -4.29
CA LEU A 231 8.35 -10.17 -4.39
C LEU A 231 7.76 -9.32 -3.25
N LEU A 232 8.24 -9.52 -2.02
CA LEU A 232 7.76 -8.79 -0.84
C LEU A 232 8.14 -7.30 -0.90
N GLU A 233 9.32 -6.98 -1.40
CA GLU A 233 9.77 -5.60 -1.63
C GLU A 233 8.93 -4.92 -2.72
N CYS A 234 8.61 -5.63 -3.81
CA CYS A 234 7.69 -5.13 -4.84
C CYS A 234 6.32 -4.81 -4.25
N ILE A 235 5.76 -5.70 -3.43
CA ILE A 235 4.49 -5.45 -2.74
C ILE A 235 4.61 -4.26 -1.81
N SER A 236 5.68 -4.20 -1.01
CA SER A 236 5.88 -3.13 -0.02
C SER A 236 5.95 -1.75 -0.65
N ALA A 237 6.61 -1.67 -1.80
CA ALA A 237 6.70 -0.47 -2.60
C ALA A 237 5.47 -0.27 -3.50
N PHE A 238 4.60 -1.26 -3.69
CA PHE A 238 3.61 -1.29 -4.76
C PHE A 238 4.20 -0.88 -6.12
N GLN A 239 5.34 -1.50 -6.47
CA GLN A 239 6.07 -1.27 -7.72
C GLN A 239 6.69 -2.57 -8.20
N LEU A 240 6.74 -2.79 -9.52
CA LEU A 240 7.52 -3.89 -10.07
C LEU A 240 9.00 -3.51 -10.11
N LEU A 241 9.71 -3.77 -9.02
CA LEU A 241 11.11 -3.40 -8.86
C LEU A 241 12.02 -4.15 -9.84
N PRO A 242 13.19 -3.57 -10.20
CA PRO A 242 14.25 -4.30 -10.89
C PRO A 242 14.60 -5.59 -10.16
N VAL A 243 14.77 -6.69 -10.90
CA VAL A 243 15.24 -7.95 -10.31
C VAL A 243 16.69 -7.76 -9.83
N PRO A 244 17.02 -8.04 -8.56
CA PRO A 244 18.35 -7.79 -8.02
C PRO A 244 19.39 -8.71 -8.68
N GLU A 245 20.57 -8.16 -8.97
CA GLU A 245 21.72 -8.95 -9.40
C GLU A 245 22.26 -9.83 -8.26
N PRO A 246 22.91 -10.97 -8.56
CA PRO A 246 23.34 -11.95 -7.57
C PRO A 246 24.44 -11.45 -6.64
#